data_AF-A0A656K0U9-F1
#
_entry.id   AF-A0A656K0U9-F1
#
_cell.length_a   1.000
_cell.length_b   1.000
_cell.length_c   1.000
_cell.angle_alpha   90.00
_cell.angle_beta   90.00
_cell.angle_gamma   90.00
#
_symmetry.space_group_name_H-M   'P 1'
#
loop_
_entity.id
_entity.type
_entity.pdbx_description
1 polymer ?
#
loop_
_entity_poly.entity_id
_entity_poly.type
_entity_poly.pdbx_seq_one_letter_code
_entity_poly.pdbx_strand_id
1 'polypeptide(L)'
;IVTNRGGRTCHAAIIARELGIPAVVGCGNATHTLQDGQGVTVSCAEGDTGYIFEGELGFDIKTNSVDAMPDLPFKIMMNVGNPDRAFDFAQLPNAGVGLARLEFIINRMIGVHPKALLNYSVLPPEIKDSVDKRIAGYDDPVGFYVEKLVEGISTLAAAFTPKKVIVRLSDFKSNEYANLIGGKLYEPEEENPMLG
;
A
#
# COMPACT_ATOMS: atom_id res chain seq x y z
N ILE A 1 -14.33 11.99 -20.42
CA ILE A 1 -13.70 11.62 -21.70
C ILE A 1 -13.66 10.10 -21.82
N VAL A 2 -14.04 9.53 -22.97
CA VAL A 2 -13.94 8.08 -23.23
C VAL A 2 -13.10 7.86 -24.49
N THR A 3 -12.12 6.96 -24.45
CA THR A 3 -11.29 6.65 -25.64
C THR A 3 -11.13 5.15 -25.88
N ASN A 4 -11.07 4.73 -27.14
CA ASN A 4 -10.76 3.34 -27.52
C ASN A 4 -9.35 2.93 -27.11
N ARG A 5 -8.38 3.84 -27.22
CA ARG A 5 -6.95 3.56 -26.99
C ARG A 5 -6.36 4.58 -26.04
N GLY A 6 -5.27 4.18 -25.38
CA GLY A 6 -4.50 5.02 -24.48
C GLY A 6 -4.45 4.43 -23.07
N GLY A 7 -3.33 4.68 -22.39
CA GLY A 7 -3.15 4.33 -20.98
C GLY A 7 -3.07 5.59 -20.10
N ARG A 8 -2.61 5.41 -18.86
CA ARG A 8 -2.52 6.48 -17.85
C ARG A 8 -1.71 7.71 -18.30
N THR A 9 -0.82 7.60 -19.28
CA THR A 9 0.03 8.70 -19.76
C THR A 9 -0.38 9.25 -21.13
N CYS A 10 -1.53 8.82 -21.68
CA CYS A 10 -1.96 9.33 -22.98
C CYS A 10 -2.41 10.79 -22.90
N HIS A 11 -2.39 11.47 -24.04
CA HIS A 11 -2.79 12.88 -24.16
C HIS A 11 -4.17 13.15 -23.54
N ALA A 12 -5.16 12.30 -23.84
CA ALA A 12 -6.51 12.41 -23.29
C ALA A 12 -6.56 12.30 -21.76
N ALA A 13 -5.75 11.41 -21.17
CA ALA A 13 -5.70 11.20 -19.72
C ALA A 13 -4.99 12.35 -18.98
N ILE A 14 -4.01 12.99 -19.61
CA ILE A 14 -3.30 14.15 -19.06
C ILE A 14 -4.24 15.37 -19.04
N ILE A 15 -4.85 15.69 -20.20
CA ILE A 15 -5.79 16.82 -20.30
C ILE A 15 -6.99 16.65 -19.37
N ALA A 16 -7.55 15.44 -19.28
CA ALA A 16 -8.66 15.17 -18.37
C ALA A 16 -8.33 15.51 -16.92
N ARG A 17 -7.10 15.20 -16.48
CA ARG A 17 -6.62 15.52 -15.12
C ARG A 17 -6.45 17.01 -14.91
N GLU A 18 -5.88 17.73 -15.88
CA GLU A 18 -5.72 19.18 -15.79
C GLU A 18 -7.06 19.92 -15.72
N LEU A 19 -8.08 19.38 -16.40
CA LEU A 19 -9.44 19.93 -16.41
C LEU A 19 -10.32 19.41 -15.26
N GLY A 20 -9.84 18.46 -14.45
CA GLY A 20 -10.61 17.87 -13.36
C GLY A 20 -11.86 17.09 -13.81
N ILE A 21 -11.87 16.56 -15.03
CA ILE A 21 -13.01 15.82 -15.59
C ILE A 21 -12.76 14.31 -15.58
N PRO A 22 -13.78 13.47 -15.28
CA PRO A 22 -13.65 12.01 -15.34
C PRO A 22 -13.19 11.52 -16.72
N ALA A 23 -12.26 10.58 -16.76
CA ALA A 23 -11.79 9.98 -18.01
C ALA A 23 -11.53 8.48 -17.90
N VAL A 24 -12.09 7.72 -18.84
CA VAL A 24 -11.88 6.30 -19.01
C VAL A 24 -11.20 6.10 -20.37
N VAL A 25 -9.98 5.57 -20.36
CA VAL A 25 -9.15 5.43 -21.56
C VAL A 25 -8.81 3.97 -21.78
N GLY A 26 -8.69 3.58 -23.06
CA GLY A 26 -8.34 2.20 -23.41
C GLY A 26 -9.52 1.23 -23.40
N CYS A 27 -10.74 1.70 -23.65
CA CYS A 27 -11.95 0.86 -23.67
C CYS A 27 -11.98 -0.17 -24.82
N GLY A 28 -11.11 -0.02 -25.83
CA GLY A 28 -11.04 -0.89 -27.00
C GLY A 28 -12.13 -0.61 -28.04
N ASN A 29 -13.40 -0.70 -27.66
CA ASN A 29 -14.56 -0.67 -28.55
C ASN A 29 -15.57 0.45 -28.27
N ALA A 30 -15.22 1.46 -27.46
CA ALA A 30 -16.15 2.51 -27.05
C ALA A 30 -16.84 3.21 -28.24
N THR A 31 -16.15 3.55 -29.32
CA THR A 31 -16.78 4.21 -30.49
C THR A 31 -17.68 3.29 -31.32
N HIS A 32 -17.64 1.97 -31.10
CA HIS A 32 -18.57 1.02 -31.74
C HIS A 32 -19.80 0.79 -30.88
N THR A 33 -19.66 0.88 -29.56
CA THR A 33 -20.76 0.68 -28.60
C THR A 33 -21.54 1.97 -28.35
N LEU A 34 -20.87 3.11 -28.33
CA LEU A 34 -21.47 4.43 -28.13
C LEU A 34 -21.89 5.04 -29.46
N GLN A 35 -23.06 5.68 -29.47
CA GLN A 35 -23.59 6.39 -30.63
C GLN A 35 -23.56 7.91 -30.43
N ASP A 36 -23.47 8.65 -31.52
CA ASP A 36 -23.52 10.11 -31.47
C ASP A 36 -24.85 10.59 -30.89
N GLY A 37 -24.78 11.52 -29.93
CA GLY A 37 -25.95 12.02 -29.20
C GLY A 37 -26.48 11.10 -28.10
N GLN A 38 -25.86 9.94 -27.86
CA GLN A 38 -26.21 9.07 -26.74
C GLN A 38 -25.73 9.68 -25.42
N GLY A 39 -26.66 9.99 -24.51
CA GLY A 39 -26.36 10.34 -23.13
C GLY A 39 -25.76 9.14 -22.40
N VAL A 40 -24.62 9.35 -21.73
CA VAL A 40 -23.94 8.32 -20.94
C VAL A 40 -23.36 8.91 -19.67
N THR A 41 -23.28 8.08 -18.63
CA THR A 41 -22.67 8.45 -17.35
C THR A 41 -21.32 7.76 -17.20
N VAL A 42 -20.27 8.55 -16.96
CA VAL A 42 -18.91 8.04 -16.78
C VAL A 42 -18.55 8.06 -15.30
N SER A 43 -18.31 6.89 -14.71
CA SER A 43 -17.82 6.73 -13.33
C SER A 43 -16.34 6.39 -13.30
N CYS A 44 -15.61 7.08 -12.43
CA CYS A 44 -14.23 6.75 -12.06
C CYS A 44 -14.12 6.50 -10.54
N ALA A 45 -15.23 6.15 -9.88
CA ALA A 45 -15.28 5.99 -8.42
C ALA A 45 -14.50 4.76 -7.93
N GLU A 46 -14.29 3.78 -8.82
CA GLU A 46 -13.60 2.51 -8.54
C GLU A 46 -12.08 2.61 -8.72
N GLY A 47 -11.54 3.84 -8.74
CA GLY A 47 -10.11 4.13 -8.79
C GLY A 47 -9.52 3.87 -10.17
N ASP A 48 -8.82 2.74 -10.32
CA ASP A 48 -8.13 2.38 -11.56
C ASP A 48 -9.07 1.75 -12.60
N THR A 49 -10.27 1.31 -12.19
CA THR A 49 -11.31 0.78 -13.08
C THR A 49 -12.36 1.86 -13.32
N GLY A 50 -12.63 2.18 -14.58
CA GLY A 50 -13.69 3.12 -14.97
C GLY A 50 -14.90 2.42 -15.59
N TYR A 51 -16.10 2.89 -15.27
CA TYR A 51 -17.36 2.37 -15.81
C TYR A 51 -18.08 3.41 -16.65
N ILE A 52 -18.76 2.94 -17.69
CA ILE A 52 -19.59 3.77 -18.57
C ILE A 52 -20.99 3.16 -18.55
N PHE A 53 -21.94 3.90 -18.03
CA PHE A 53 -23.34 3.50 -17.92
C PHE A 53 -24.17 4.15 -19.02
N GLU A 54 -25.17 3.43 -19.49
CA GLU A 54 -26.15 3.95 -20.42
C GLU A 54 -27.06 4.98 -19.74
N GLY A 55 -27.29 6.10 -20.43
CA GLY A 55 -28.15 7.18 -19.96
C GLY A 55 -27.46 8.18 -19.02
N GLU A 56 -28.18 9.27 -18.76
CA GLU A 56 -27.82 10.28 -17.78
C GLU A 56 -28.38 9.87 -16.41
N LEU A 57 -27.56 9.17 -15.64
CA LEU A 57 -27.92 8.73 -14.31
C LEU A 57 -27.86 9.93 -13.37
N GLY A 58 -28.94 10.13 -12.62
CA GLY A 58 -28.94 11.09 -11.52
C GLY A 58 -27.88 10.71 -10.49
N PHE A 59 -27.04 11.66 -10.12
CA PHE A 59 -26.07 11.50 -9.04
C PHE A 59 -26.26 12.60 -8.01
N ASP A 60 -25.91 12.30 -6.76
CA ASP A 60 -25.84 13.25 -5.67
C ASP A 60 -24.36 13.47 -5.32
N ILE A 61 -23.88 14.70 -5.44
CA ILE A 61 -22.53 15.06 -5.00
C ILE A 61 -22.58 15.45 -3.53
N LYS A 62 -22.18 14.53 -2.67
CA LYS A 62 -21.90 14.85 -1.27
C LYS A 62 -20.44 15.25 -1.12
N THR A 63 -20.19 16.56 -1.14
CA THR A 63 -18.87 17.11 -0.84
C THR A 63 -18.75 17.30 0.67
N ASN A 64 -17.97 16.46 1.33
CA ASN A 64 -17.62 16.67 2.73
C ASN A 64 -16.35 17.53 2.77
N SER A 65 -16.47 18.79 3.21
CA SER A 65 -15.29 19.62 3.48
C SER A 65 -14.71 19.29 4.85
N VAL A 66 -13.39 19.21 4.91
CA VAL A 66 -12.60 19.11 6.15
C VAL A 66 -12.70 20.41 6.97
N ASP A 67 -12.98 21.54 6.33
CA ASP A 67 -13.02 22.87 6.97
C ASP A 67 -14.15 23.00 8.01
N ALA A 68 -15.17 22.14 7.91
CA ALA A 68 -16.29 22.10 8.84
C ALA A 68 -16.04 21.23 10.09
N MET A 69 -14.85 20.63 10.24
CA MET A 69 -14.55 19.83 11.42
C MET A 69 -14.37 20.72 12.65
N PRO A 70 -15.02 20.39 13.79
CA PRO A 70 -14.82 21.14 15.02
C PRO A 70 -13.42 20.91 15.58
N ASP A 71 -12.90 21.91 16.30
CA ASP A 71 -11.70 21.71 17.11
C ASP A 71 -11.96 20.68 18.20
N LEU A 72 -11.06 19.71 18.31
CA LEU A 72 -11.15 18.64 19.30
C LEU A 72 -10.18 18.89 20.48
N PRO A 73 -10.57 18.57 21.72
CA PRO A 73 -9.67 18.69 22.87
C PRO A 73 -8.58 17.60 22.90
N PHE A 74 -8.55 16.72 21.91
CA PHE A 74 -7.59 15.62 21.78
C PHE A 74 -7.16 15.42 20.33
N LYS A 75 -6.03 14.73 20.16
CA LYS A 75 -5.45 14.45 18.84
C LYS A 75 -5.97 13.12 18.31
N ILE A 76 -6.66 13.14 17.17
CA ILE A 76 -6.99 11.92 16.43
C ILE A 76 -5.75 11.50 15.63
N MET A 77 -5.17 10.35 15.97
CA MET A 77 -4.00 9.78 15.29
C MET A 77 -4.35 8.47 14.59
N MET A 78 -3.58 8.11 13.58
CA MET A 78 -3.83 6.90 12.79
C MET A 78 -3.07 5.68 13.33
N ASN A 79 -3.65 4.50 13.11
CA ASN A 79 -2.98 3.22 13.25
C ASN A 79 -2.71 2.68 11.84
N VAL A 80 -1.44 2.64 11.44
CA VAL A 80 -1.02 2.35 10.06
C VAL A 80 0.03 1.24 10.08
N GLY A 81 -0.18 0.19 9.27
CA GLY A 81 0.81 -0.87 9.09
C GLY A 81 1.38 -0.94 7.68
N ASN A 82 0.60 -0.58 6.66
CA ASN A 82 1.00 -0.74 5.26
C ASN A 82 1.61 0.57 4.71
N PRO A 83 2.91 0.58 4.34
CA PRO A 83 3.54 1.75 3.74
C PRO A 83 2.96 2.14 2.37
N ASP A 84 2.46 1.18 1.57
CA ASP A 84 1.95 1.45 0.21
C ASP A 84 0.71 2.35 0.22
N ARG A 85 -0.05 2.32 1.32
CA ARG A 85 -1.27 3.14 1.51
C ARG A 85 -1.04 4.39 2.35
N ALA A 86 0.20 4.63 2.78
CA ALA A 86 0.52 5.71 3.71
C ALA A 86 0.13 7.09 3.15
N PHE A 87 0.40 7.33 1.86
CA PHE A 87 0.08 8.60 1.21
C PHE A 87 -1.43 8.82 1.05
N ASP A 88 -2.22 7.77 0.82
CA ASP A 88 -3.69 7.88 0.77
C ASP A 88 -4.24 8.25 2.15
N PHE A 89 -3.75 7.60 3.19
CA PHE A 89 -4.17 7.87 4.57
C PHE A 89 -3.76 9.25 5.05
N ALA A 90 -2.63 9.77 4.56
CA ALA A 90 -2.17 11.12 4.90
C ALA A 90 -3.13 12.23 4.41
N GLN A 91 -3.95 11.95 3.38
CA GLN A 91 -4.97 12.89 2.89
C GLN A 91 -6.14 13.05 3.87
N LEU A 92 -6.35 12.09 4.76
CA LEU A 92 -7.40 12.19 5.77
C LEU A 92 -6.97 13.14 6.89
N PRO A 93 -7.88 13.94 7.46
CA PRO A 93 -7.56 14.80 8.61
C PRO A 93 -7.09 13.97 9.80
N ASN A 94 -5.84 14.19 10.21
CA ASN A 94 -5.19 13.45 11.29
C ASN A 94 -4.10 14.28 11.95
N ALA A 95 -3.71 13.90 13.16
CA ALA A 95 -2.62 14.50 13.93
C ALA A 95 -1.30 13.68 13.85
N GLY A 96 -1.18 12.80 12.85
CA GLY A 96 -0.06 11.89 12.64
C GLY A 96 -0.44 10.43 12.86
N VAL A 97 0.58 9.58 13.06
CA VAL A 97 0.43 8.14 13.30
C VAL A 97 0.74 7.85 14.76
N GLY A 98 -0.25 7.34 15.49
CA GLY A 98 -0.13 6.95 16.89
C GLY A 98 0.43 5.53 17.07
N LEU A 99 0.31 4.70 16.04
CA LEU A 99 0.87 3.36 15.99
C LEU A 99 1.24 2.97 14.56
N ALA A 100 2.53 3.00 14.25
CA ALA A 100 3.09 2.42 13.02
C ALA A 100 3.59 1.00 13.32
N ARG A 101 3.01 0.02 12.64
CA ARG A 101 3.27 -1.42 12.84
C ARG A 101 4.31 -1.93 11.85
N LEU A 102 5.43 -2.49 12.35
CA LEU A 102 6.51 -3.01 11.50
C LEU A 102 6.19 -4.38 10.90
N GLU A 103 5.23 -5.10 11.46
CA GLU A 103 4.94 -6.50 11.10
C GLU A 103 4.58 -6.65 9.62
N PHE A 104 3.94 -5.64 9.02
CA PHE A 104 3.64 -5.67 7.59
C PHE A 104 4.92 -5.59 6.75
N ILE A 105 5.87 -4.73 7.11
CA ILE A 105 7.17 -4.61 6.43
C ILE A 105 7.90 -5.96 6.55
N ILE A 106 7.95 -6.54 7.74
CA ILE A 106 8.66 -7.81 7.96
C ILE A 106 7.97 -8.97 7.22
N ASN A 107 6.64 -9.10 7.27
CA ASN A 107 5.95 -10.22 6.60
C ASN A 107 5.87 -10.07 5.08
N ARG A 108 5.55 -8.87 4.58
CA ARG A 108 5.24 -8.65 3.15
C ARG A 108 6.41 -8.16 2.33
N MET A 109 7.26 -7.30 2.89
CA MET A 109 8.40 -6.72 2.16
C MET A 109 9.64 -7.58 2.35
N ILE A 110 9.95 -7.98 3.58
CA ILE A 110 11.15 -8.80 3.88
C ILE A 110 10.86 -10.28 3.65
N GLY A 111 9.93 -10.88 4.40
CA GLY A 111 9.50 -12.28 4.26
C GLY A 111 10.51 -13.34 4.71
N VAL A 112 11.65 -12.94 5.28
CA VAL A 112 12.73 -13.83 5.72
C VAL A 112 13.02 -13.59 7.20
N HIS A 113 13.27 -14.68 7.92
CA HIS A 113 13.64 -14.61 9.32
C HIS A 113 15.01 -13.92 9.50
N PRO A 114 15.17 -12.94 10.42
CA PRO A 114 16.43 -12.19 10.56
C PRO A 114 17.62 -13.09 10.93
N LYS A 115 17.43 -14.11 11.76
CA LYS A 115 18.50 -15.09 12.04
C LYS A 115 18.88 -15.94 10.84
N ALA A 116 17.98 -16.15 9.88
CA ALA A 116 18.33 -16.86 8.65
C ALA A 116 19.28 -16.00 7.79
N LEU A 117 19.02 -14.69 7.71
CA LEU A 117 19.90 -13.75 7.00
C LEU A 117 21.27 -13.62 7.69
N LEU A 118 21.29 -13.54 9.03
CA LEU A 118 22.55 -13.50 9.80
C LEU A 118 23.39 -14.78 9.64
N ASN A 119 22.74 -15.94 9.58
CA ASN A 119 23.39 -17.25 9.47
C ASN A 119 23.35 -17.79 8.03
N TYR A 120 23.30 -16.90 7.04
CA TYR A 120 23.07 -17.26 5.64
C TYR A 120 24.07 -18.30 5.10
N SER A 121 25.33 -18.25 5.54
CA SER A 121 26.38 -19.18 5.10
C SER A 121 26.15 -20.63 5.50
N VAL A 122 25.39 -20.87 6.58
CA VAL A 122 25.14 -22.22 7.12
C VAL A 122 23.70 -22.71 6.86
N LEU A 123 22.92 -21.96 6.06
CA LEU A 123 21.56 -22.35 5.73
C LEU A 123 21.52 -23.62 4.86
N PRO A 124 20.51 -24.49 5.04
CA PRO A 124 20.24 -25.58 4.12
C PRO A 124 20.03 -25.07 2.68
N PRO A 125 20.45 -25.82 1.64
CA PRO A 125 20.38 -25.37 0.25
C PRO A 125 18.99 -24.87 -0.19
N GLU A 126 17.92 -25.58 0.20
CA GLU A 126 16.54 -25.22 -0.18
C GLU A 126 16.08 -23.86 0.40
N ILE A 127 16.46 -23.57 1.63
CA ILE A 127 16.15 -22.29 2.28
C ILE A 127 17.03 -21.20 1.69
N LYS A 128 18.31 -21.50 1.44
CA LYS A 128 19.25 -20.56 0.84
C LYS A 128 18.77 -20.08 -0.54
N ASP A 129 18.32 -20.97 -1.41
CA ASP A 129 17.73 -20.64 -2.71
C ASP A 129 16.50 -19.72 -2.58
N SER A 130 15.68 -19.94 -1.54
CA SER A 130 14.50 -19.11 -1.26
C SER A 130 14.87 -17.72 -0.76
N VAL A 131 15.92 -17.62 0.07
CA VAL A 131 16.49 -16.35 0.52
C VAL A 131 17.11 -15.59 -0.64
N ASP A 132 17.87 -16.25 -1.52
CA ASP A 132 18.54 -15.64 -2.68
C ASP A 132 17.56 -14.95 -3.62
N LYS A 133 16.42 -15.60 -3.88
CA LYS A 133 15.33 -15.00 -4.66
C LYS A 133 14.76 -13.74 -4.00
N ARG A 134 14.80 -13.67 -2.68
CA ARG A 134 14.18 -12.60 -1.91
C ARG A 134 15.11 -11.40 -1.73
N ILE A 135 16.41 -11.64 -1.57
CA ILE A 135 17.44 -10.60 -1.42
C ILE A 135 18.00 -10.13 -2.78
N ALA A 136 17.48 -10.64 -3.90
CA ALA A 136 17.93 -10.28 -5.23
C ALA A 136 17.94 -8.75 -5.43
N GLY A 137 19.10 -8.22 -5.84
CA GLY A 137 19.31 -6.78 -6.03
C GLY A 137 19.92 -6.05 -4.82
N TYR A 138 20.18 -6.76 -3.72
CA TYR A 138 20.89 -6.24 -2.55
C TYR A 138 22.28 -6.87 -2.43
N ASP A 139 23.22 -6.12 -1.85
CA ASP A 139 24.62 -6.52 -1.77
C ASP A 139 24.84 -7.69 -0.79
N ASP A 140 24.12 -7.70 0.32
CA ASP A 140 24.22 -8.74 1.34
C ASP A 140 22.89 -9.02 2.06
N PRO A 141 22.72 -10.21 2.67
CA PRO A 141 21.48 -10.60 3.34
C PRO A 141 21.08 -9.69 4.51
N VAL A 142 22.04 -9.14 5.25
CA VAL A 142 21.76 -8.26 6.40
C VAL A 142 21.42 -6.86 5.90
N GLY A 143 22.17 -6.35 4.92
CA GLY A 143 21.89 -5.11 4.21
C GLY A 143 20.47 -5.07 3.67
N PHE A 144 20.03 -6.14 3.00
CA PHE A 144 18.63 -6.30 2.56
C PHE A 144 17.61 -6.03 3.67
N TYR A 145 17.79 -6.63 4.86
CA TYR A 145 16.85 -6.49 5.97
C TYR A 145 16.80 -5.05 6.47
N VAL A 146 17.97 -4.43 6.64
CA VAL A 146 18.11 -3.05 7.13
C VAL A 146 17.50 -2.08 6.12
N GLU A 147 17.86 -2.20 4.85
CA GLU A 147 17.36 -1.31 3.80
C GLU A 147 15.84 -1.40 3.65
N LYS A 148 15.25 -2.60 3.68
CA LYS A 148 13.79 -2.75 3.64
C LYS A 148 13.07 -2.15 4.85
N LEU A 149 13.66 -2.26 6.04
CA LEU A 149 13.11 -1.57 7.21
C LEU A 149 13.21 -0.05 7.05
N VAL A 150 14.35 0.46 6.58
CA VAL A 150 14.56 1.89 6.35
C VAL A 150 13.57 2.42 5.30
N GLU A 151 13.42 1.73 4.16
CA GLU A 151 12.46 2.07 3.10
C GLU A 151 11.03 2.15 3.65
N GLY A 152 10.57 1.10 4.34
CA GLY A 152 9.19 1.03 4.85
C GLY A 152 8.91 2.07 5.94
N ILE A 153 9.81 2.23 6.92
CA ILE A 153 9.66 3.20 8.00
C ILE A 153 9.76 4.63 7.47
N SER A 154 10.71 4.90 6.58
CA SER A 154 10.88 6.24 6.00
C SER A 154 9.69 6.63 5.13
N THR A 155 9.10 5.68 4.39
CA THR A 155 7.87 5.91 3.62
C THR A 155 6.71 6.32 4.55
N LEU A 156 6.53 5.60 5.66
CA LEU A 156 5.52 5.95 6.68
C LEU A 156 5.81 7.32 7.31
N ALA A 157 7.06 7.64 7.65
CA ALA A 157 7.41 8.92 8.25
C ALA A 157 7.23 10.09 7.26
N ALA A 158 7.65 9.91 6.01
CA ALA A 158 7.56 10.92 4.96
C ALA A 158 6.11 11.24 4.59
N ALA A 159 5.24 10.23 4.52
CA ALA A 159 3.82 10.45 4.20
C ALA A 159 3.10 11.36 5.20
N PHE A 160 3.54 11.39 6.46
CA PHE A 160 2.89 12.16 7.53
C PHE A 160 3.69 13.40 7.97
N THR A 161 4.79 13.76 7.31
CA THR A 161 5.59 14.95 7.67
C THR A 161 4.74 16.24 7.64
N PRO A 162 4.88 17.17 8.60
CA PRO A 162 5.78 17.17 9.78
C PRO A 162 5.13 16.57 11.05
N LYS A 163 4.02 15.83 10.91
CA LYS A 163 3.28 15.26 12.05
C LYS A 163 4.04 14.08 12.67
N LYS A 164 3.73 13.78 13.93
CA LYS A 164 4.39 12.72 14.69
C LYS A 164 4.02 11.35 14.13
N VAL A 165 5.02 10.47 13.97
CA VAL A 165 4.85 9.06 13.64
C VAL A 165 5.50 8.22 14.74
N ILE A 166 4.68 7.45 15.47
CA ILE A 166 5.14 6.59 16.57
C ILE A 166 5.29 5.18 16.01
N VAL A 167 6.54 4.73 15.85
CA VAL A 167 6.84 3.38 15.39
C VAL A 167 6.91 2.43 16.57
N ARG A 168 6.14 1.35 16.51
CA ARG A 168 6.27 0.22 17.42
C ARG A 168 7.24 -0.78 16.79
N LEU A 169 8.24 -1.20 17.54
CA LEU A 169 9.13 -2.29 17.12
C LEU A 169 8.34 -3.59 16.93
N SER A 170 8.99 -4.60 16.34
CA SER A 170 8.34 -5.87 16.05
C SER A 170 7.71 -6.47 17.30
N ASP A 171 6.41 -6.75 17.23
CA ASP A 171 5.59 -7.44 18.23
C ASP A 171 5.23 -8.86 17.75
N PHE A 172 6.04 -9.41 16.83
CA PHE A 172 5.83 -10.79 16.39
C PHE A 172 6.08 -11.77 17.51
N LYS A 173 5.19 -12.75 17.57
CA LYS A 173 5.33 -13.95 18.38
C LYS A 173 6.25 -14.94 17.68
N SER A 174 6.79 -15.88 18.45
CA SER A 174 7.59 -17.01 17.97
C SER A 174 6.94 -17.71 16.76
N ASN A 175 5.64 -18.00 16.82
CA ASN A 175 4.91 -18.67 15.74
C ASN A 175 4.75 -17.81 14.47
N GLU A 176 4.74 -16.49 14.59
CA GLU A 176 4.73 -15.58 13.45
C GLU A 176 6.12 -15.51 12.80
N TYR A 177 7.18 -15.43 13.60
CA TYR A 177 8.55 -15.55 13.12
C TYR A 177 8.81 -16.92 12.46
N ALA A 178 8.25 -18.00 13.00
CA ALA A 178 8.37 -19.35 12.45
C ALA A 178 7.80 -19.48 11.04
N ASN A 179 6.81 -18.65 10.67
CA ASN A 179 6.19 -18.63 9.35
C ASN A 179 7.02 -17.90 8.28
N LEU A 180 8.06 -17.15 8.68
CA LEU A 180 9.00 -16.54 7.73
C LEU A 180 9.93 -17.59 7.11
N ILE A 181 10.52 -17.27 5.95
CA ILE A 181 11.52 -18.14 5.32
C ILE A 181 12.69 -18.35 6.30
N GLY A 182 12.99 -19.63 6.60
CA GLY A 182 14.01 -20.02 7.57
C GLY A 182 13.61 -19.87 9.04
N GLY A 183 12.37 -19.46 9.36
CA GLY A 183 11.90 -19.21 10.72
C GLY A 183 11.86 -20.46 11.60
N LYS A 184 11.36 -21.59 11.06
CA LYS A 184 11.27 -22.88 11.78
C LYS A 184 12.60 -23.43 12.31
N LEU A 185 13.74 -22.94 11.81
CA LEU A 185 15.06 -23.33 12.32
C LEU A 185 15.41 -22.65 13.65
N TYR A 186 14.73 -21.56 13.98
CA TYR A 186 15.09 -20.67 15.08
C TYR A 186 13.99 -20.51 16.13
N GLU A 187 12.74 -20.75 15.74
CA GLU A 187 11.57 -20.54 16.59
C GLU A 187 10.99 -21.90 17.02
N PRO A 188 11.13 -22.29 18.29
CA PRO A 188 10.54 -23.52 18.80
C PRO A 188 9.00 -23.41 18.88
N GLU A 189 8.33 -24.57 18.94
CA GLU A 189 6.89 -24.57 19.22
C GLU A 189 6.62 -24.21 20.68
N GLU A 190 5.66 -23.31 20.87
CA GLU A 190 5.18 -22.87 22.17
C GLU A 190 3.70 -23.23 22.33
N GLU A 191 3.34 -23.73 23.51
CA GLU A 191 1.94 -24.04 23.86
C GLU A 191 1.05 -22.78 23.83
N ASN A 192 1.59 -21.63 24.24
CA ASN A 192 0.86 -20.36 24.21
C ASN A 192 1.74 -19.20 23.72
N PRO A 193 1.75 -18.93 22.39
CA PRO A 193 2.53 -17.85 21.79
C PRO A 193 2.17 -16.43 22.27
N MET A 194 1.03 -16.23 22.96
CA MET A 194 0.67 -14.91 23.50
C MET A 194 1.47 -14.53 24.75
N LEU A 195 2.10 -15.49 25.41
CA LEU A 195 2.79 -15.33 26.71
C LEU A 195 4.28 -15.74 26.65
N GLY A 196 4.78 -16.10 25.47
CA GLY A 196 6.18 -16.44 25.20
C GLY A 196 7.09 -15.23 25.11
#